data_AF-A0A661XUQ6-F1
#
_entry.id   AF-A0A661XUQ6-F1
#
_cell.length_a   1.000
_cell.length_b   1.000
_cell.length_c   1.000
_cell.angle_alpha   90.00
_cell.angle_beta   90.00
_cell.angle_gamma   90.00
#
_symmetry.space_group_name_H-M   'P 1'
#
loop_
_entity.id
_entity.type
_entity.pdbx_description
1 polymer ?
#
loop_
_entity_poly.entity_id
_entity_poly.type
_entity_poly.pdbx_seq_one_letter_code
_entity_poly.pdbx_strand_id
1 'polypeptide(L)'
;MPELPEVETFRRHLLQGNSGAPSILGKKIRDANLLWEGTLAYPTPQEFIERIQGQFVTGVGRRGKNLIIQLAKDALIIHLRMSGEIIVEEKTNPLGKHYRLILNFTDPYRLAFNNIRKFGRVWLTSDQEDFLANLGPEPLSDDFTPEQFQEILG
;
A
#
# COMPACT_ATOMS: atom_id res chain seq x y z
N MET A 1 13.05 9.73 -4.08
CA MET A 1 11.94 8.95 -4.66
C MET A 1 12.08 7.56 -4.10
N PRO A 2 11.12 7.04 -3.31
CA PRO A 2 11.14 5.64 -2.91
C PRO A 2 11.39 4.72 -4.11
N GLU A 3 12.50 4.02 -4.06
CA GLU A 3 12.87 2.97 -4.99
C GLU A 3 12.52 1.61 -4.38
N LEU A 4 12.88 0.53 -5.05
CA LEU A 4 12.56 -0.83 -4.61
C LEU A 4 13.02 -1.11 -3.16
N PRO A 5 14.25 -0.76 -2.74
CA PRO A 5 14.72 -1.04 -1.37
C PRO A 5 13.90 -0.34 -0.27
N GLU A 6 13.46 0.90 -0.51
CA GLU A 6 12.61 1.62 0.42
C GLU A 6 11.23 0.99 0.51
N VAL A 7 10.62 0.62 -0.63
CA VAL A 7 9.31 -0.06 -0.64
C VAL A 7 9.40 -1.42 0.08
N GLU A 8 10.48 -2.16 -0.11
CA GLU A 8 10.73 -3.41 0.62
C GLU A 8 10.89 -3.20 2.13
N THR A 9 11.49 -2.08 2.53
CA THR A 9 11.60 -1.72 3.95
C THR A 9 10.22 -1.41 4.55
N PHE A 10 9.37 -0.66 3.84
CA PHE A 10 7.98 -0.46 4.26
C PHE A 10 7.22 -1.79 4.36
N ARG A 11 7.36 -2.68 3.37
CA ARG A 11 6.75 -4.02 3.39
C ARG A 11 7.13 -4.80 4.65
N ARG A 12 8.43 -4.86 4.98
CA ARG A 12 8.93 -5.55 6.18
C ARG A 12 8.39 -4.93 7.46
N HIS A 13 8.41 -3.60 7.59
CA HIS A 13 7.86 -2.92 8.77
C HIS A 13 6.37 -3.19 8.95
N LEU A 14 5.58 -3.25 7.88
CA LEU A 14 4.17 -3.59 7.98
C LEU A 14 3.93 -5.04 8.38
N LEU A 15 4.74 -5.99 7.90
CA LEU A 15 4.60 -7.41 8.24
C LEU A 15 5.09 -7.77 9.64
N GLN A 16 6.20 -7.17 10.07
CA GLN A 16 6.90 -7.59 11.29
C GLN A 16 6.70 -6.58 12.43
N GLY A 17 6.21 -5.38 12.12
CA GLY A 17 6.32 -4.24 13.00
C GLY A 17 7.73 -3.65 12.99
N ASN A 18 7.92 -2.63 13.80
CA ASN A 18 9.21 -2.02 14.10
C ASN A 18 9.18 -1.47 15.54
N SER A 19 10.24 -0.78 15.96
CA SER A 19 10.36 -0.25 17.32
C SER A 19 9.24 0.72 17.73
N GLY A 20 8.53 1.33 16.77
CA GLY A 20 7.47 2.32 17.04
C GLY A 20 6.06 1.81 16.82
N ALA A 21 5.87 0.65 16.17
CA ALA A 21 4.53 0.16 15.82
C ALA A 21 4.50 -1.36 15.59
N PRO A 22 3.39 -2.02 15.93
CA PRO A 22 3.21 -3.45 15.68
C PRO A 22 2.97 -3.75 14.19
N SER A 23 3.11 -5.03 13.83
CA SER A 23 2.66 -5.55 12.55
C SER A 23 1.18 -5.23 12.30
N ILE A 24 0.82 -4.96 11.04
CA ILE A 24 -0.58 -4.80 10.62
C ILE A 24 -1.25 -6.13 10.24
N LEU A 25 -0.49 -7.22 10.17
CA LEU A 25 -1.02 -8.53 9.79
C LEU A 25 -2.11 -8.99 10.77
N GLY A 26 -3.24 -9.44 10.24
CA GLY A 26 -4.40 -9.86 11.04
C GLY A 26 -5.23 -8.71 11.62
N LYS A 27 -4.84 -7.45 11.45
CA LYS A 27 -5.65 -6.32 11.93
C LYS A 27 -6.92 -6.15 11.08
N LYS A 28 -8.03 -5.84 11.74
CA LYS A 28 -9.31 -5.49 11.11
C LYS A 28 -9.40 -3.99 10.88
N ILE A 29 -9.73 -3.57 9.66
CA ILE A 29 -9.98 -2.17 9.32
C ILE A 29 -11.37 -1.79 9.85
N ARG A 30 -11.43 -0.80 10.75
CA ARG A 30 -12.66 -0.25 11.30
C ARG A 30 -13.32 0.72 10.34
N ASP A 31 -12.54 1.63 9.77
CA ASP A 31 -12.97 2.62 8.78
C ASP A 31 -11.75 3.18 8.04
N ALA A 32 -12.01 3.99 7.02
CA ALA A 32 -10.99 4.74 6.31
C ALA A 32 -11.37 6.23 6.20
N ASN A 33 -10.37 7.10 6.13
CA ASN A 33 -10.56 8.53 5.85
C ASN A 33 -9.69 8.95 4.67
N LEU A 34 -10.33 9.40 3.59
CA LEU A 34 -9.66 10.02 2.45
C LEU A 34 -9.54 11.53 2.71
N LEU A 35 -8.42 11.95 3.28
CA LEU A 35 -8.12 13.37 3.53
C LEU A 35 -7.78 14.13 2.24
N TRP A 36 -7.46 13.42 1.16
CA TRP A 36 -7.32 13.98 -0.17
C TRP A 36 -7.72 12.94 -1.23
N GLU A 37 -8.93 13.09 -1.78
CA GLU A 37 -9.51 12.12 -2.74
C GLU A 37 -8.64 11.88 -3.97
N GLY A 38 -7.88 12.87 -4.44
CA GLY A 38 -6.97 12.70 -5.59
C GLY A 38 -5.83 11.69 -5.37
N THR A 39 -5.66 11.16 -4.16
CA THR A 39 -4.75 10.04 -3.90
C THR A 39 -5.36 8.70 -4.33
N LEU A 40 -6.68 8.59 -4.38
CA LEU A 40 -7.39 7.39 -4.79
C LEU A 40 -7.51 7.41 -6.31
N ALA A 41 -6.94 6.41 -6.96
CA ALA A 41 -7.02 6.22 -8.40
C ALA A 41 -8.21 5.36 -8.80
N TYR A 42 -8.57 4.38 -7.96
CA TYR A 42 -9.71 3.48 -8.14
C TYR A 42 -10.04 2.79 -6.81
N PRO A 43 -11.31 2.51 -6.48
CA PRO A 43 -12.54 2.88 -7.21
C PRO A 43 -12.96 4.33 -6.88
N THR A 44 -14.24 4.64 -6.97
CA THR A 44 -14.78 5.91 -6.45
C THR A 44 -14.60 6.00 -4.93
N PRO A 45 -14.52 7.21 -4.33
CA PRO A 45 -14.38 7.37 -2.89
C PRO A 45 -15.48 6.66 -2.08
N GLN A 46 -16.73 6.74 -2.53
CA GLN A 46 -17.85 6.07 -1.85
C GLN A 46 -17.66 4.55 -1.84
N GLU A 47 -17.42 3.97 -3.01
CA GLU A 47 -17.21 2.53 -3.15
C GLU A 47 -15.98 2.06 -2.35
N PHE A 48 -14.91 2.86 -2.32
CA PHE A 48 -13.71 2.58 -1.53
C PHE A 48 -14.03 2.47 -0.04
N ILE A 49 -14.75 3.44 0.53
CA ILE A 49 -15.12 3.43 1.96
C ILE A 49 -16.00 2.22 2.30
N GLU A 50 -16.99 1.93 1.46
CA GLU A 50 -17.90 0.80 1.65
C GLU A 50 -17.17 -0.55 1.60
N ARG A 51 -16.26 -0.74 0.64
CA ARG A 51 -15.54 -2.00 0.43
C ARG A 51 -14.46 -2.23 1.48
N ILE A 52 -13.67 -1.22 1.83
CA ILE A 52 -12.50 -1.41 2.69
C ILE A 52 -12.89 -1.70 4.16
N GLN A 53 -14.05 -1.20 4.58
CA GLN A 53 -14.51 -1.32 5.95
C GLN A 53 -14.72 -2.78 6.35
N GLY A 54 -14.20 -3.15 7.52
CA GLY A 54 -14.40 -4.45 8.13
C GLY A 54 -13.49 -5.56 7.58
N GLN A 55 -12.68 -5.31 6.55
CA GLN A 55 -11.74 -6.30 6.04
C GLN A 55 -10.55 -6.51 6.98
N PHE A 56 -10.01 -7.72 6.97
CA PHE A 56 -8.78 -8.08 7.67
C PHE A 56 -7.58 -7.98 6.73
N VAL A 57 -6.45 -7.51 7.24
CA VAL A 57 -5.16 -7.60 6.53
C VAL A 57 -4.67 -9.05 6.59
N THR A 58 -4.55 -9.70 5.44
CA THR A 58 -4.14 -11.11 5.30
C THR A 58 -2.69 -11.25 4.85
N GLY A 59 -2.09 -10.18 4.33
CA GLY A 59 -0.72 -10.18 3.86
C GLY A 59 -0.22 -8.79 3.50
N VAL A 60 1.09 -8.68 3.29
CA VAL A 60 1.71 -7.50 2.70
C VAL A 60 2.81 -7.93 1.74
N GLY A 61 2.67 -7.55 0.48
CA GLY A 61 3.60 -7.83 -0.61
C GLY A 61 4.16 -6.57 -1.25
N ARG A 62 4.98 -6.78 -2.28
CA ARG A 62 5.50 -5.73 -3.16
C ARG A 62 5.60 -6.29 -4.57
N ARG A 63 5.28 -5.47 -5.57
CA ARG A 63 5.65 -5.69 -6.97
C ARG A 63 6.22 -4.39 -7.54
N GLY A 64 7.46 -4.41 -7.99
CA GLY A 64 8.22 -3.21 -8.38
C GLY A 64 8.14 -2.14 -7.30
N LYS A 65 7.60 -0.96 -7.64
CA LYS A 65 7.44 0.18 -6.71
C LYS A 65 6.06 0.25 -6.03
N ASN A 66 5.25 -0.78 -6.21
CA ASN A 66 3.92 -0.88 -5.60
C ASN A 66 4.01 -1.70 -4.31
N LEU A 67 3.60 -1.09 -3.21
CA LEU A 67 3.32 -1.79 -1.96
C LEU A 67 1.90 -2.38 -2.06
N ILE A 68 1.74 -3.63 -1.66
CA ILE A 68 0.46 -4.33 -1.76
C ILE A 68 0.06 -4.79 -0.36
N ILE A 69 -1.10 -4.37 0.13
CA ILE A 69 -1.69 -4.85 1.38
C ILE A 69 -2.84 -5.77 0.98
N GLN A 70 -2.64 -7.08 1.14
CA GLN A 70 -3.70 -8.05 0.89
C GLN A 70 -4.75 -7.98 2.00
N LEU A 71 -6.00 -7.92 1.59
CA LEU A 71 -7.17 -7.96 2.46
C LEU A 71 -7.92 -9.28 2.24
N ALA A 72 -8.96 -9.52 3.04
CA ALA A 72 -9.76 -10.73 2.94
C ALA A 72 -10.51 -10.89 1.61
N LYS A 73 -10.90 -9.78 0.96
CA LYS A 73 -11.64 -9.78 -0.32
C LYS A 73 -10.97 -8.97 -1.43
N ASP A 74 -10.16 -7.98 -1.04
CA ASP A 74 -9.52 -7.04 -1.95
C ASP A 74 -8.00 -6.98 -1.71
N ALA A 75 -7.31 -6.24 -2.56
CA ALA A 75 -5.94 -5.79 -2.35
C ALA A 75 -5.90 -4.26 -2.40
N LEU A 76 -5.27 -3.66 -1.40
CA LEU A 76 -4.97 -2.22 -1.38
C LEU A 76 -3.55 -2.01 -1.90
N ILE A 77 -3.43 -1.39 -3.07
CA ILE A 77 -2.17 -1.18 -3.76
C ILE A 77 -1.78 0.29 -3.64
N ILE A 78 -0.54 0.55 -3.21
CA ILE A 78 -0.04 1.90 -2.97
C ILE A 78 1.25 2.11 -3.74
N HIS A 79 1.24 3.10 -4.62
CA HIS A 79 2.44 3.60 -5.29
C HIS A 79 2.92 4.88 -4.60
N LEU A 80 4.03 4.80 -3.85
CA LEU A 80 4.53 5.90 -3.01
C LEU A 80 5.01 7.12 -3.82
N ARG A 81 5.45 6.90 -5.07
CA ARG A 81 6.04 7.94 -5.95
C ARG A 81 7.23 8.61 -5.28
N MET A 82 7.32 9.94 -5.25
CA MET A 82 8.54 10.65 -4.84
C MET A 82 8.67 10.91 -3.34
N SER A 83 7.56 11.15 -2.66
CA SER A 83 7.51 11.61 -1.25
C SER A 83 6.44 10.85 -0.45
N GLY A 84 6.11 9.64 -0.88
CA GLY A 84 5.14 8.78 -0.21
C GLY A 84 5.81 8.01 0.90
N GLU A 85 5.12 7.93 2.03
CA GLU A 85 5.57 7.24 3.22
C GLU A 85 4.37 6.56 3.88
N ILE A 86 4.59 5.36 4.41
CA ILE A 86 3.60 4.64 5.19
C ILE A 86 3.99 4.70 6.66
N ILE A 87 3.03 5.15 7.47
CA ILE A 87 3.20 5.31 8.91
C ILE A 87 2.17 4.41 9.60
N VAL A 88 2.60 3.63 10.58
CA VAL A 88 1.70 2.94 11.51
C VAL A 88 1.95 3.54 12.88
N GLU A 89 0.89 3.95 13.56
CA GLU A 89 0.99 4.66 14.83
C GLU A 89 -0.30 4.59 15.64
N GLU A 90 -0.26 4.98 16.91
CA GLU A 90 -1.46 5.08 17.74
C GLU A 90 -2.38 6.20 17.25
N LYS A 91 -3.70 5.96 17.32
CA LYS A 91 -4.72 6.94 16.91
C LYS A 91 -4.73 8.20 17.77
N THR A 92 -4.18 8.12 18.98
CA THR A 92 -4.00 9.24 19.92
C THR A 92 -2.99 10.26 19.41
N ASN A 93 -2.09 9.86 18.51
CA ASN A 93 -1.17 10.79 17.88
C ASN A 93 -1.93 11.82 17.01
N PRO A 94 -1.52 13.10 17.03
CA PRO A 94 -2.08 14.12 16.16
C PRO A 94 -1.98 13.73 14.67
N LEU A 95 -2.96 14.14 13.87
CA LEU A 95 -2.91 13.91 12.43
C LEU A 95 -1.78 14.70 11.78
N GLY A 96 -0.98 14.02 10.96
CA GLY A 96 0.05 14.66 10.16
C GLY A 96 -0.56 15.55 9.07
N LYS A 97 0.03 16.73 8.85
CA LYS A 97 -0.40 17.74 7.85
C LYS A 97 -0.52 17.19 6.42
N HIS A 98 0.22 16.13 6.11
CA HIS A 98 0.36 15.59 4.76
C HIS A 98 -0.25 14.20 4.60
N TYR A 99 -1.05 13.75 5.56
CA TYR A 99 -1.83 12.52 5.44
C TYR A 99 -2.86 12.67 4.33
N ARG A 100 -2.97 11.64 3.48
CA ARG A 100 -3.87 11.61 2.31
C ARG A 100 -4.93 10.51 2.46
N LEU A 101 -4.52 9.37 3.00
CA LEU A 101 -5.40 8.26 3.36
C LEU A 101 -5.05 7.80 4.77
N ILE A 102 -6.07 7.50 5.56
CA ILE A 102 -5.94 6.87 6.87
C ILE A 102 -6.82 5.62 6.87
N LEU A 103 -6.28 4.52 7.40
CA LEU A 103 -7.02 3.32 7.74
C LEU A 103 -6.98 3.18 9.26
N ASN A 104 -8.12 3.30 9.91
CA ASN A 104 -8.20 3.08 11.35
C ASN A 104 -8.46 1.60 11.58
N PHE A 105 -7.60 0.93 12.34
CA PHE A 105 -7.85 -0.46 12.73
C PHE A 105 -8.84 -0.52 13.89
N THR A 106 -9.33 -1.72 14.25
CA THR A 106 -10.16 -1.89 15.45
C THR A 106 -9.35 -1.73 16.74
N ASP A 107 -8.08 -2.09 16.72
CA ASP A 107 -7.14 -1.85 17.81
C ASP A 107 -6.70 -0.37 17.86
N PRO A 108 -5.89 0.07 18.85
CA PRO A 108 -5.52 1.48 19.01
C PRO A 108 -4.66 2.10 17.89
N TYR A 109 -4.30 1.35 16.84
CA TYR A 109 -3.43 1.83 15.78
C TYR A 109 -4.18 2.26 14.51
N ARG A 110 -3.52 3.07 13.70
CA ARG A 110 -3.91 3.42 12.33
C ARG A 110 -2.74 3.24 11.38
N LEU A 111 -3.05 3.05 10.10
CA LEU A 111 -2.09 3.22 9.01
C LEU A 111 -2.40 4.54 8.30
N ALA A 112 -1.39 5.39 8.12
CA ALA A 112 -1.50 6.64 7.39
C ALA A 112 -0.59 6.64 6.16
N PHE A 113 -1.15 7.01 5.00
CA PHE A 113 -0.38 7.33 3.82
C PHE A 113 -0.05 8.81 3.81
N ASN A 114 1.21 9.11 4.12
CA ASN A 114 1.76 10.46 4.13
C ASN A 114 2.33 10.80 2.74
N ASN A 115 1.88 11.91 2.13
CA ASN A 115 2.39 12.30 0.82
C ASN A 115 2.37 13.82 0.59
N ILE A 116 3.53 14.45 0.77
CA ILE A 116 3.70 15.91 0.65
C ILE A 116 3.30 16.38 -0.76
N ARG A 117 3.86 15.76 -1.80
CA ARG A 117 3.71 16.19 -3.20
C ARG A 117 2.40 15.75 -3.89
N LYS A 118 1.54 14.98 -3.22
CA LYS A 118 0.24 14.51 -3.77
C LYS A 118 0.32 13.69 -5.07
N PHE A 119 1.49 13.11 -5.37
CA PHE A 119 1.66 12.23 -6.52
C PHE A 119 1.39 10.76 -6.19
N GLY A 120 1.40 10.41 -4.91
CA GLY A 120 1.04 9.08 -4.44
C GLY A 120 -0.32 8.64 -4.98
N ARG A 121 -0.45 7.36 -5.27
CA ARG A 121 -1.69 6.77 -5.78
C ARG A 121 -2.03 5.50 -5.02
N VAL A 122 -3.33 5.30 -4.80
CA VAL A 122 -3.92 4.18 -4.09
C VAL A 122 -4.98 3.55 -4.98
N TRP A 123 -4.98 2.23 -5.06
CA TRP A 123 -6.01 1.43 -5.71
C TRP A 123 -6.56 0.42 -4.72
N LEU A 124 -7.86 0.16 -4.78
CA LEU A 124 -8.50 -0.98 -4.12
C LEU A 124 -9.14 -1.85 -5.21
N THR A 125 -8.70 -3.09 -5.33
CA THR A 125 -9.18 -4.02 -6.37
C THR A 125 -9.43 -5.40 -5.78
N SER A 126 -10.43 -6.12 -6.29
CA SER A 126 -10.63 -7.54 -5.99
C SER A 126 -9.78 -8.44 -6.89
N ASP A 127 -9.29 -7.89 -8.01
CA ASP A 127 -8.43 -8.58 -8.96
C ASP A 127 -7.01 -7.99 -8.87
N GLN A 128 -6.20 -8.56 -7.98
CA GLN A 128 -4.81 -8.16 -7.82
C GLN A 128 -3.99 -8.58 -9.06
N GLU A 129 -4.29 -9.73 -9.65
CA GLU A 129 -3.51 -10.31 -10.75
C GLU A 129 -3.61 -9.46 -12.01
N ASP A 130 -4.82 -9.02 -12.37
CA ASP A 130 -5.04 -8.11 -13.51
C ASP A 130 -4.28 -6.78 -13.35
N PHE A 131 -4.28 -6.21 -12.13
CA PHE A 131 -3.49 -5.00 -11.86
C PHE A 131 -1.98 -5.25 -12.07
N LEU A 132 -1.47 -6.39 -11.61
CA LEU A 132 -0.04 -6.71 -11.68
C LEU A 132 0.40 -7.16 -13.08
N ALA A 133 -0.49 -7.75 -13.87
CA ALA A 133 -0.22 -8.19 -15.25
C ALA A 133 0.14 -7.03 -16.18
N ASN A 134 -0.34 -5.81 -15.86
CA ASN A 134 -0.01 -4.59 -16.60
C ASN A 134 1.38 -4.02 -16.25
N LEU A 135 2.11 -4.62 -15.31
CA LEU A 135 3.46 -4.23 -14.93
C LEU A 135 4.50 -5.09 -15.66
N GLY A 136 5.68 -4.52 -15.92
CA GLY A 136 6.82 -5.28 -16.42
C GLY A 136 7.27 -6.42 -15.48
N PRO A 137 8.25 -7.24 -15.92
CA PRO A 137 8.78 -8.33 -15.10
C PRO A 137 9.37 -7.80 -13.79
N GLU A 138 9.30 -8.61 -12.72
CA GLU A 138 9.92 -8.26 -11.45
C GLU A 138 11.43 -8.48 -11.54
N PRO A 139 12.26 -7.44 -11.38
CA PRO A 139 13.70 -7.53 -11.63
C PRO A 139 14.46 -8.40 -10.62
N LEU A 140 13.82 -8.76 -9.51
CA LEU A 140 14.36 -9.64 -8.49
C LEU A 140 13.73 -11.04 -8.52
N SER A 141 12.92 -11.35 -9.53
CA SER A 141 12.43 -12.72 -9.74
C SER A 141 13.54 -13.59 -10.32
N ASP A 142 13.57 -14.87 -9.94
CA ASP A 142 14.43 -15.86 -10.58
C ASP A 142 14.11 -16.02 -12.08
N ASP A 143 12.88 -15.66 -12.48
CA ASP A 143 12.43 -15.68 -13.88
C ASP A 143 13.03 -14.55 -14.73
N PHE A 144 13.59 -13.50 -14.12
CA PHE A 144 14.17 -12.36 -14.84
C PHE A 144 15.64 -12.63 -15.20
N THR A 145 15.84 -13.35 -16.30
CA THR A 145 17.17 -13.76 -16.77
C THR A 145 17.76 -12.77 -17.81
N PRO A 146 19.08 -12.80 -18.05
CA PRO A 146 19.69 -12.01 -19.13
C PRO A 146 19.07 -12.26 -20.51
N GLU A 147 18.66 -13.50 -20.79
CA GLU A 147 18.00 -13.89 -22.04
C GLU A 147 16.63 -13.23 -22.17
N GLN A 148 15.82 -13.29 -21.11
CA GLN A 148 14.53 -12.59 -21.07
C GLN A 148 14.71 -11.08 -21.22
N PHE A 149 15.74 -10.51 -20.57
CA PHE A 149 16.05 -9.09 -20.71
C PHE A 149 16.44 -8.72 -22.15
N GLN A 150 17.22 -9.56 -22.83
CA GLN A 150 17.58 -9.37 -24.23
C GLN A 150 16.36 -9.42 -25.15
N GLU A 151 15.45 -10.37 -24.96
CA GLU A 151 14.20 -10.45 -25.73
C GLU A 151 13.33 -9.20 -25.58
N ILE A 152 13.32 -8.58 -24.39
CA ILE A 152 12.57 -7.34 -24.12
C ILE A 152 13.19 -6.13 -24.84
N LEU A 153 14.51 -6.12 -25.04
CA LEU A 153 15.20 -4.98 -25.66
C LEU A 153 15.09 -4.94 -27.19
N GLY A 154 14.78 -6.06 -27.83
CA GLY A 154 14.71 -6.20 -29.30
C GLY A 154 16.04 -6.61 -29.91
#